data_AF-A0A2S8FHQ4-F1
#
_entry.id   AF-A0A2S8FHQ4-F1
#
_cell.length_a   1.000
_cell.length_b   1.000
_cell.length_c   1.000
_cell.angle_alpha   90.00
_cell.angle_beta   90.00
_cell.angle_gamma   90.00
#
_symmetry.space_group_name_H-M   'P 1'
#
loop_
_entity.id
_entity.type
_entity.pdbx_description
1 polymer ?
#
loop_
_entity_poly.entity_id
_entity_poly.type
_entity_poly.pdbx_seq_one_letter_code
_entity_poly.pdbx_strand_id
1 'polypeptide(L)'
;MDYSTRNTAGVVLVGVILVGIIAWWLTRPSYGEISEKGYDYAMALFSACNGKSTAKVEKIVDMIRQSAAAGELSQQEATWLQGIASNALEGKWDSANAAVRTLMEEQARQADPLPEID
;
A
#
# COMPACT_ATOMS: atom_id res chain seq x y z
N MET A 1 -5.50 -26.42 43.68
CA MET A 1 -4.86 -26.58 42.35
C MET A 1 -5.59 -25.65 41.41
N ASP A 2 -5.12 -24.42 41.20
CA ASP A 2 -5.87 -23.40 40.43
C ASP A 2 -4.95 -22.40 39.70
N TYR A 3 -3.82 -22.89 39.17
CA TYR A 3 -2.87 -22.09 38.40
C TYR A 3 -2.91 -22.37 36.88
N SER A 4 -3.64 -23.41 36.45
CA SER A 4 -3.59 -23.88 35.05
C SER A 4 -4.52 -23.08 34.11
N THR A 5 -5.69 -22.66 34.60
CA THR A 5 -6.74 -22.05 33.77
C THR A 5 -6.45 -20.60 33.39
N ARG A 6 -5.78 -19.81 34.26
CA ARG A 6 -5.39 -18.42 33.97
C ARG A 6 -4.23 -18.33 32.96
N ASN A 7 -3.28 -19.26 33.02
CA ASN A 7 -2.14 -19.26 32.10
C ASN A 7 -2.51 -19.77 30.71
N THR A 8 -3.36 -20.80 30.61
CA THR A 8 -3.85 -21.29 29.31
C THR A 8 -4.72 -20.27 28.60
N ALA A 9 -5.64 -19.60 29.30
CA ALA A 9 -6.44 -18.51 28.74
C ALA A 9 -5.56 -17.33 28.26
N GLY A 10 -4.53 -16.97 29.02
CA GLY A 10 -3.56 -15.94 28.62
C GLY A 10 -2.75 -16.34 27.38
N VAL A 11 -2.26 -17.58 27.32
CA VAL A 11 -1.47 -18.09 26.17
C VAL A 11 -2.31 -18.18 24.89
N VAL A 12 -3.58 -18.59 24.99
CA VAL A 12 -4.50 -18.62 23.85
C VAL A 12 -4.79 -17.21 23.33
N LEU A 13 -5.04 -16.24 24.23
CA LEU A 13 -5.25 -14.84 23.85
C LEU A 13 -4.04 -14.21 23.15
N VAL A 14 -2.83 -14.43 23.69
CA VAL A 14 -1.60 -13.97 23.04
C VAL A 14 -1.40 -14.64 21.68
N GLY A 15 -1.68 -15.95 21.59
CA GLY A 15 -1.63 -16.68 20.33
C GLY A 15 -2.55 -16.08 19.26
N VAL A 16 -3.80 -15.77 19.60
CA VAL A 16 -4.76 -15.15 18.67
C VAL A 16 -4.32 -13.76 18.23
N ILE A 17 -3.79 -12.93 19.15
CA ILE A 17 -3.28 -11.60 18.82
C ILE A 17 -2.08 -11.70 17.86
N LEU A 18 -1.14 -12.61 18.13
CA LEU A 18 0.03 -12.81 17.27
C LEU A 18 -0.36 -13.30 15.86
N VAL A 19 -1.30 -14.25 15.77
CA VAL A 19 -1.83 -14.71 14.48
C VAL A 19 -2.51 -13.58 13.73
N GLY A 20 -3.27 -12.73 14.43
CA GLY A 20 -3.90 -11.54 13.84
C GLY A 20 -2.88 -10.54 13.28
N ILE A 21 -1.79 -10.28 14.01
CA ILE A 21 -0.71 -9.39 13.56
C ILE A 21 0.02 -9.99 12.35
N ILE A 22 0.32 -11.28 12.35
CA ILE A 22 1.00 -11.96 11.24
C ILE A 22 0.12 -11.96 10.00
N ALA A 23 -1.17 -12.28 10.14
CA ALA A 23 -2.14 -12.23 9.05
C ALA A 23 -2.23 -10.82 8.47
N TRP A 24 -2.30 -9.79 9.32
CA TRP A 24 -2.28 -8.39 8.90
C TRP A 24 -0.98 -8.02 8.17
N TRP A 25 0.16 -8.51 8.63
CA TRP A 25 1.46 -8.26 8.00
C TRP A 25 1.58 -8.92 6.62
N LEU A 26 1.05 -10.14 6.46
CA LEU A 26 1.02 -10.86 5.18
C LEU A 26 0.05 -10.24 4.16
N THR A 27 -0.94 -9.45 4.61
CA THR A 27 -1.85 -8.71 3.71
C THR A 27 -1.30 -7.38 3.21
N ARG A 28 -0.06 -6.99 3.61
CA ARG A 28 0.53 -5.75 3.10
C ARG A 28 0.73 -5.87 1.59
N PRO A 29 0.25 -4.90 0.80
CA PRO A 29 0.55 -4.86 -0.63
C PRO A 29 2.06 -4.68 -0.80
N SER A 30 2.68 -5.61 -1.53
CA SER A 30 4.04 -5.46 -2.06
C SER A 30 3.91 -4.96 -3.49
N TYR A 31 4.64 -3.89 -3.81
CA TYR A 31 4.67 -3.28 -5.12
C TYR A 31 5.95 -3.70 -5.84
N GLY A 32 5.81 -4.02 -7.13
CA GLY A 32 6.95 -4.28 -7.99
C GLY A 32 7.58 -2.98 -8.49
N GLU A 33 8.47 -3.10 -9.46
CA GLU A 33 8.97 -1.95 -10.23
C GLU A 33 7.79 -1.27 -10.95
N ILE A 34 7.77 0.06 -10.91
CA ILE A 34 6.78 0.88 -11.63
C ILE A 34 7.47 1.74 -12.68
N SER A 35 6.75 1.99 -13.76
CA SER A 35 7.13 2.94 -14.80
C SER A 35 7.15 4.38 -14.28
N GLU A 36 7.83 5.27 -14.99
CA GLU A 36 7.82 6.71 -14.72
C GLU A 36 6.39 7.28 -14.64
N LYS A 37 5.51 6.86 -15.55
CA LYS A 37 4.10 7.24 -15.53
C LYS A 37 3.37 6.70 -14.28
N GLY A 38 3.67 5.48 -13.85
CA GLY A 38 3.16 4.93 -12.60
C GLY A 38 3.62 5.74 -11.37
N TYR A 39 4.88 6.17 -11.36
CA TYR A 39 5.44 7.02 -10.31
C TYR A 39 4.77 8.40 -10.27
N ASP A 40 4.52 9.03 -11.42
CA ASP A 40 3.81 10.30 -11.49
C ASP A 40 2.39 10.21 -10.91
N TYR A 41 1.68 9.12 -11.21
CA TYR A 41 0.36 8.88 -10.61
C TYR A 41 0.44 8.64 -9.12
N ALA A 42 1.44 7.92 -8.62
CA ALA A 42 1.66 7.75 -7.19
C ALA A 42 1.90 9.11 -6.51
N MET A 43 2.72 9.99 -7.09
CA MET A 43 2.98 11.32 -6.57
C MET A 43 1.72 12.21 -6.60
N ALA A 44 0.93 12.13 -7.67
CA ALA A 44 -0.34 12.83 -7.77
C ALA A 44 -1.32 12.36 -6.69
N LEU A 45 -1.41 11.04 -6.45
CA LEU A 45 -2.22 10.44 -5.39
C LEU A 45 -1.73 10.88 -4.01
N PHE A 46 -0.41 10.94 -3.77
CA PHE A 46 0.15 11.44 -2.51
C PHE A 46 -0.34 12.86 -2.21
N SER A 47 -0.24 13.75 -3.19
CA SER A 47 -0.72 15.14 -3.07
C SER A 47 -2.23 15.21 -2.82
N ALA A 48 -3.02 14.42 -3.54
CA ALA A 48 -4.47 14.37 -3.39
C ALA A 48 -4.90 13.80 -2.02
N CYS A 49 -4.23 12.77 -1.53
CA CYS A 49 -4.48 12.14 -0.22
C CYS A 49 -4.09 13.06 0.94
N ASN A 50 -2.94 13.74 0.86
CA ASN A 50 -2.55 14.76 1.84
C ASN A 50 -3.53 15.93 1.89
N GLY A 51 -4.03 16.37 0.73
CA GLY A 51 -5.08 17.38 0.63
C GLY A 51 -6.49 16.88 0.93
N LYS A 52 -6.67 15.58 1.24
CA LYS A 52 -7.96 14.89 1.45
C LYS A 52 -9.01 15.25 0.40
N SER A 53 -8.58 15.33 -0.87
CA SER A 53 -9.40 15.88 -1.95
C SER A 53 -9.99 14.77 -2.80
N THR A 54 -11.23 14.38 -2.51
CA THR A 54 -11.98 13.36 -3.28
C THR A 54 -12.00 13.66 -4.77
N ALA A 55 -12.32 14.91 -5.16
CA ALA A 55 -12.38 15.31 -6.56
C ALA A 55 -11.04 15.14 -7.31
N LYS A 56 -9.91 15.39 -6.63
CA LYS A 56 -8.59 15.13 -7.22
C LYS A 56 -8.32 13.63 -7.36
N VAL A 57 -8.68 12.84 -6.35
CA VAL A 57 -8.53 11.37 -6.40
C VAL A 57 -9.37 10.77 -7.54
N GLU A 58 -10.62 11.17 -7.69
CA GLU A 58 -11.50 10.71 -8.77
C GLU A 58 -10.92 11.03 -10.15
N LYS A 59 -10.44 12.26 -10.35
CA LYS A 59 -9.78 12.66 -11.60
C LYS A 59 -8.55 11.80 -11.88
N ILE A 60 -7.73 11.52 -10.86
CA ILE A 60 -6.53 10.68 -11.01
C ILE A 60 -6.93 9.24 -11.35
N VAL A 61 -7.98 8.68 -10.75
CA VAL A 61 -8.51 7.34 -11.09
C VAL A 61 -8.92 7.27 -12.56
N ASP A 62 -9.61 8.28 -13.07
CA ASP A 62 -10.00 8.31 -14.48
C ASP A 62 -8.78 8.41 -15.41
N MET A 63 -7.75 9.16 -15.02
CA MET A 63 -6.50 9.24 -15.78
C MET A 63 -5.74 7.89 -15.77
N ILE A 64 -5.66 7.23 -14.61
CA ILE A 64 -5.06 5.89 -14.48
C ILE A 64 -5.78 4.89 -15.40
N ARG A 65 -7.11 4.90 -15.40
CA ARG A 65 -7.92 4.00 -16.26
C ARG A 65 -7.65 4.26 -17.74
N GLN A 66 -7.56 5.53 -18.14
CA GLN A 66 -7.26 5.92 -19.51
C GLN A 66 -5.86 5.47 -19.94
N SER A 67 -4.83 5.72 -19.12
CA SER A 67 -3.47 5.29 -19.45
C SER A 67 -3.29 3.77 -19.45
N ALA A 68 -4.01 3.04 -18.58
CA ALA A 68 -4.06 1.59 -18.64
C ALA A 68 -4.70 1.09 -19.94
N ALA A 69 -5.83 1.68 -20.34
CA ALA A 69 -6.51 1.34 -21.59
C ALA A 69 -5.68 1.69 -22.84
N ALA A 70 -4.86 2.74 -22.76
CA ALA A 70 -3.93 3.15 -23.81
C ALA A 70 -2.62 2.34 -23.85
N GLY A 71 -2.40 1.43 -22.89
CA GLY A 71 -1.17 0.64 -22.78
C GLY A 71 0.05 1.43 -22.30
N GLU A 72 -0.15 2.63 -21.78
CA GLU A 72 0.91 3.49 -21.24
C GLU A 72 1.24 3.20 -19.77
N LEU A 73 0.38 2.43 -19.12
CA LEU A 73 0.50 1.99 -17.74
C LEU A 73 0.13 0.51 -17.71
N SER A 74 0.93 -0.33 -17.04
CA SER A 74 0.59 -1.75 -16.95
C SER A 74 -0.69 -1.96 -16.15
N GLN A 75 -1.39 -3.06 -16.43
CA GLN A 75 -2.61 -3.40 -15.70
C GLN A 75 -2.34 -3.63 -14.21
N GLN A 76 -1.14 -4.08 -13.86
CA GLN A 76 -0.73 -4.33 -12.49
C GLN A 76 -0.50 -3.00 -11.74
N GLU A 77 0.24 -2.06 -12.32
CA GLU A 77 0.40 -0.71 -11.76
C GLU A 77 -0.94 0.00 -11.59
N ALA A 78 -1.80 -0.10 -12.61
CA ALA A 78 -3.14 0.48 -12.55
C ALA A 78 -3.96 -0.11 -11.38
N THR A 79 -3.82 -1.41 -11.13
CA THR A 79 -4.49 -2.09 -10.00
C THR A 79 -3.97 -1.59 -8.65
N TRP A 80 -2.65 -1.47 -8.49
CA TRP A 80 -2.05 -0.92 -7.27
C TRP A 80 -2.50 0.51 -6.99
N LEU A 81 -2.41 1.38 -7.99
CA LEU A 81 -2.78 2.80 -7.89
C LEU A 81 -4.29 2.98 -7.63
N GLN A 82 -5.14 2.16 -8.26
CA GLN A 82 -6.58 2.17 -8.01
C GLN A 82 -6.92 1.67 -6.60
N GLY A 83 -6.21 0.66 -6.08
CA GLY A 83 -6.39 0.19 -4.70
C GLY A 83 -6.06 1.27 -3.67
N ILE A 84 -4.98 2.02 -3.90
CA ILE A 84 -4.63 3.21 -3.11
C ILE A 84 -5.73 4.26 -3.18
N ALA A 85 -6.21 4.58 -4.39
CA ALA A 85 -7.27 5.56 -4.58
C ALA A 85 -8.59 5.14 -3.91
N SER A 86 -8.95 3.86 -3.95
CA SER A 86 -10.13 3.32 -3.26
C SER A 86 -10.08 3.58 -1.76
N ASN A 87 -8.92 3.31 -1.12
CA ASN A 87 -8.73 3.62 0.30
C ASN A 87 -8.99 5.11 0.59
N ALA A 88 -8.49 6.01 -0.26
CA ALA A 88 -8.72 7.44 -0.12
C ALA A 88 -10.21 7.82 -0.28
N LEU A 89 -10.89 7.27 -1.30
CA LEU A 89 -12.32 7.50 -1.55
C LEU A 89 -13.22 6.95 -0.43
N GLU A 90 -12.78 5.89 0.26
CA GLU A 90 -13.44 5.35 1.47
C GLU A 90 -13.14 6.18 2.74
N GLY A 91 -12.42 7.30 2.62
CA GLY A 91 -12.04 8.15 3.74
C GLY A 91 -10.85 7.63 4.56
N LYS A 92 -10.21 6.53 4.14
CA LYS A 92 -9.02 5.95 4.78
C LYS A 92 -7.74 6.67 4.30
N TRP A 93 -7.72 7.99 4.43
CA TRP A 93 -6.66 8.87 3.91
C TRP A 93 -5.27 8.49 4.41
N ASP A 94 -5.14 8.17 5.70
CA ASP A 94 -3.85 7.82 6.30
C ASP A 94 -3.33 6.48 5.77
N SER A 95 -4.25 5.51 5.55
CA SER A 95 -3.92 4.22 4.94
C SER A 95 -3.50 4.40 3.48
N ALA A 96 -4.20 5.26 2.73
CA ALA A 96 -3.83 5.57 1.34
C ALA A 96 -2.46 6.24 1.26
N ASN A 97 -2.19 7.22 2.12
CA ASN A 97 -0.89 7.88 2.21
C ASN A 97 0.24 6.92 2.59
N ALA A 98 -0.01 6.03 3.56
CA ALA A 98 0.96 5.01 3.92
C ALA A 98 1.26 4.07 2.75
N ALA A 99 0.23 3.65 2.02
CA ALA A 99 0.38 2.80 0.84
C ALA A 99 1.19 3.47 -0.29
N VAL A 100 0.95 4.76 -0.55
CA VAL A 100 1.73 5.54 -1.52
C VAL A 100 3.20 5.67 -1.09
N ARG A 101 3.45 5.92 0.19
CA ARG A 101 4.83 5.97 0.73
C ARG A 101 5.54 4.64 0.56
N THR A 102 4.91 3.53 0.94
CA THR A 102 5.48 2.19 0.76
C THR A 102 5.81 1.92 -0.71
N LEU A 103 4.91 2.26 -1.63
CA LEU A 103 5.16 2.13 -3.06
C LEU A 103 6.40 2.93 -3.51
N MET A 104 6.54 4.19 -3.07
CA MET A 104 7.71 5.02 -3.40
C MET A 104 9.01 4.53 -2.74
N GLU A 105 8.95 4.07 -1.48
CA GLU A 105 10.09 3.51 -0.75
C GLU A 105 10.62 2.25 -1.44
N GLU A 106 9.73 1.41 -1.97
CA GLU A 106 10.12 0.22 -2.74
C GLU A 106 10.80 0.59 -4.06
N GLN A 107 10.39 1.69 -4.72
CA GLN A 107 11.09 2.19 -5.91
C GLN A 107 12.48 2.74 -5.55
N ALA A 108 12.57 3.52 -4.47
CA ALA A 108 13.86 4.07 -4.01
C ALA A 108 14.86 2.96 -3.66
N ARG A 109 14.39 1.86 -3.05
CA ARG A 109 15.23 0.71 -2.73
C ARG A 109 15.70 -0.06 -3.96
N GLN A 110 14.85 -0.16 -4.99
CA GLN A 110 15.22 -0.81 -6.26
C GLN A 110 16.21 0.03 -7.08
N ALA A 111 16.12 1.35 -6.98
CA ALA A 111 17.02 2.29 -7.67
C ALA A 111 18.42 2.39 -7.06
N ASP A 112 18.65 1.90 -5.84
CA ASP A 112 19.93 1.95 -5.12
C ASP A 112 20.56 0.55 -5.02
N PRO A 113 21.21 0.03 -6.08
CA PRO A 113 22.08 -1.12 -5.93
C PRO A 113 23.33 -0.66 -5.19
N LEU A 114 23.43 -1.04 -3.91
CA LEU A 114 24.67 -0.94 -3.15
C LEU A 114 25.84 -1.46 -4.01
N PRO A 115 26.98 -0.75 -4.10
CA PRO A 115 28.14 -1.30 -4.77
C PRO A 115 28.57 -2.58 -4.04
N GLU A 116 28.68 -3.69 -4.78
CA GLU A 116 29.40 -4.87 -4.30
C GLU A 116 30.85 -4.43 -4.02
N ILE A 117 31.23 -4.40 -2.74
CA ILE A 117 32.63 -4.30 -2.33
C ILE A 117 33.20 -5.71 -2.55
N ASP A 118 33.94 -5.89 -3.64
CA ASP A 118 34.88 -7.02 -3.84
C ASP A 118 36.01 -6.95 -2.81
#